data_AF-F9XLQ1-F1
#
_entry.id   AF-F9XLQ1-F1
#
_cell.length_a   1.000
_cell.length_b   1.000
_cell.length_c   1.000
_cell.angle_alpha   90.00
_cell.angle_beta   90.00
_cell.angle_gamma   90.00
#
_symmetry.space_group_name_H-M   'P 1'
#
loop_
_entity.id
_entity.type
_entity.pdbx_description
1 polymer ?
#
loop_
_entity_poly.entity_id
_entity_poly.type
_entity_poly.pdbx_seq_one_letter_code
_entity_poly.pdbx_strand_id
1 'polypeptide(L)'
;KAPHMDTPRHVHHFDTYGLVQRLNESGWTDEQAITVMKGMRLMLSNNMNLAREALVSKSQVENETYLFRAACAELKTEITGRRRAEQEKMRTERTQLQHEVDILNQKLNQESAAMKDEMRGMFDDRKMAVRNEQRITESKVQRLNYQITVDLQADAKSEVEGLRWVMTRRVIIALGTVIVMVLGSLKLYSNAVHEQELDRKRKLNMRSGSTQTEGRGSGGDGGGFRNDQGMRGNDILVKEGDNPAYISLG
;
A
#
# COMPACT_ATOMS: atom_id res chain seq x y z
N LYS A 1 -12.52 79.87 35.14
CA LYS A 1 -12.58 81.30 35.50
C LYS A 1 -13.38 81.99 34.40
N ALA A 2 -14.57 82.52 34.68
CA ALA A 2 -15.45 83.09 33.65
C ALA A 2 -14.76 84.28 32.94
N PRO A 3 -14.98 84.49 31.63
CA PRO A 3 -14.42 85.63 30.92
C PRO A 3 -15.06 86.91 31.46
N HIS A 4 -14.22 87.84 31.89
CA HIS A 4 -14.61 89.15 32.37
C HIS A 4 -15.08 89.97 31.16
N MET A 5 -16.39 90.19 31.06
CA MET A 5 -16.98 91.14 30.12
C MET A 5 -16.81 92.55 30.72
N ASP A 6 -15.61 93.13 30.59
CA ASP A 6 -15.44 94.55 30.84
C ASP A 6 -16.30 95.33 29.83
N THR A 7 -17.09 96.28 30.33
CA THR A 7 -17.92 97.11 29.47
C THR A 7 -17.01 97.93 28.52
N PRO A 8 -17.31 97.99 27.21
CA PRO A 8 -16.45 98.69 26.27
C PRO A 8 -16.34 100.16 26.68
N ARG A 9 -15.12 100.63 26.97
CA ARG A 9 -14.85 102.04 27.23
C ARG A 9 -15.30 102.84 26.01
N HIS A 10 -16.23 103.78 26.18
CA HIS A 10 -16.70 104.61 25.07
C HIS A 10 -15.57 105.56 24.64
N VAL A 11 -14.87 105.22 23.56
CA VAL A 11 -13.80 106.04 23.00
C VAL A 11 -14.44 107.03 22.03
N HIS A 12 -14.30 108.32 22.32
CA HIS A 12 -14.72 109.36 21.39
C HIS A 12 -13.73 109.41 20.21
N HIS A 13 -14.10 108.83 19.09
CA HIS A 13 -13.20 108.67 17.93
C HIS A 13 -12.93 109.97 17.16
N PHE A 14 -13.75 111.01 17.35
CA PHE A 14 -13.64 112.26 16.60
C PHE A 14 -14.14 113.48 17.38
N ASP A 15 -13.23 114.37 17.77
CA ASP A 15 -13.57 115.61 18.45
C ASP A 15 -14.20 116.64 17.48
N THR A 16 -15.54 116.66 17.47
CA THR A 16 -16.32 117.60 16.66
C THR A 16 -16.19 119.04 17.12
N TYR A 17 -16.00 119.28 18.42
CA TYR A 17 -15.97 120.63 19.00
C TYR A 17 -14.61 121.29 18.75
N GLY A 18 -13.52 120.58 19.05
CA GLY A 18 -12.17 121.08 18.80
C GLY A 18 -11.84 121.26 17.32
N LEU A 19 -12.53 120.56 16.41
CA LEU A 19 -12.41 120.82 14.98
C LEU A 19 -13.07 122.15 14.60
N VAL A 20 -14.32 122.37 15.00
CA VAL A 20 -15.06 123.60 14.68
C VAL A 20 -14.37 124.82 15.28
N GLN A 21 -13.89 124.73 16.53
CA GLN A 21 -13.19 125.83 17.18
C GLN A 21 -11.90 126.24 16.44
N ARG A 22 -11.09 125.26 16.02
CA ARG A 22 -9.87 125.53 15.22
C ARG A 22 -10.16 126.10 13.84
N LEU A 23 -11.26 125.68 13.19
CA LEU A 23 -11.68 126.26 11.91
C LEU A 23 -12.13 127.72 12.09
N ASN A 24 -12.88 128.02 13.15
CA ASN A 24 -13.31 129.38 13.47
C ASN A 24 -12.11 130.29 13.78
N GLU A 25 -11.11 129.81 14.53
CA GLU A 25 -9.85 130.54 14.79
C GLU A 25 -9.05 130.83 13.50
N SER A 26 -9.20 129.99 12.48
CA SER A 26 -8.55 130.17 11.16
C SER A 26 -9.32 131.09 10.19
N GLY A 27 -10.40 131.72 10.64
CA GLY A 27 -11.16 132.71 9.86
C GLY A 27 -12.33 132.15 9.04
N TRP A 28 -12.77 130.91 9.30
CA TRP A 28 -13.94 130.31 8.64
C TRP A 28 -15.23 130.74 9.36
N THR A 29 -16.34 130.80 8.62
CA THR A 29 -17.65 131.05 9.26
C THR A 29 -18.14 129.81 9.97
N ASP A 30 -18.95 130.00 11.02
CA ASP A 30 -19.44 128.91 11.86
C ASP A 30 -20.24 127.87 11.03
N GLU A 31 -21.04 128.33 10.06
CA GLU A 31 -21.78 127.44 9.14
C GLU A 31 -20.85 126.60 8.25
N GLN A 32 -19.75 127.18 7.76
CA GLN A 32 -18.77 126.47 6.94
C GLN A 32 -17.98 125.46 7.80
N ALA A 33 -17.54 125.87 8.99
CA ALA A 33 -16.83 125.00 9.92
C ALA A 33 -17.68 123.79 10.35
N ILE A 34 -18.96 124.02 10.67
CA ILE A 34 -19.92 122.95 11.02
C ILE A 34 -20.16 122.01 9.83
N THR A 35 -20.25 122.54 8.60
CA THR A 35 -20.46 121.73 7.39
C THR A 35 -19.26 120.82 7.10
N VAL A 36 -18.04 121.35 7.18
CA VAL A 36 -16.81 120.57 7.02
C VAL A 36 -16.69 119.49 8.11
N MET A 37 -16.99 119.82 9.37
CA MET A 37 -17.01 118.86 10.46
C MET A 37 -17.99 117.71 10.20
N LYS A 38 -19.22 118.03 9.76
CA LYS A 38 -20.23 117.00 9.44
C LYS A 38 -19.77 116.09 8.30
N GLY A 39 -19.14 116.65 7.25
CA GLY A 39 -18.57 115.87 6.14
C GLY A 39 -17.45 114.93 6.59
N MET A 40 -16.51 115.44 7.41
CA MET A 40 -15.40 114.66 7.95
C MET A 40 -15.90 113.54 8.89
N ARG A 41 -16.89 113.84 9.74
CA ARG A 41 -17.53 112.84 10.61
C ARG A 41 -18.18 111.72 9.81
N LEU A 42 -18.85 112.06 8.70
CA LEU A 42 -19.50 111.07 7.83
C LEU A 42 -18.46 110.18 7.13
N MET A 43 -17.40 110.77 6.56
CA MET A 43 -16.32 110.00 5.93
C MET A 43 -15.59 109.08 6.92
N LEU A 44 -15.35 109.56 8.14
CA LEU A 44 -14.72 108.75 9.19
C LEU A 44 -15.65 107.61 9.63
N SER A 45 -16.94 107.87 9.80
CA SER A 45 -17.92 106.84 10.14
C SER A 45 -17.99 105.76 9.07
N ASN A 46 -18.00 106.14 7.79
CA ASN A 46 -18.03 105.18 6.67
C ASN A 46 -16.77 104.32 6.63
N ASN A 47 -15.59 104.92 6.76
CA ASN A 47 -14.33 104.17 6.78
C ASN A 47 -14.24 103.25 8.00
N MET A 48 -14.71 103.69 9.17
CA MET A 48 -14.67 102.87 10.38
C MET A 48 -15.65 101.70 10.33
N ASN A 49 -16.81 101.87 9.70
CA ASN A 49 -17.76 100.78 9.45
C ASN A 49 -17.17 99.76 8.46
N LEU A 50 -16.58 100.24 7.36
CA LEU A 50 -15.89 99.37 6.39
C LEU A 50 -14.74 98.59 7.03
N ALA A 51 -13.93 99.25 7.87
CA ALA A 51 -12.85 98.59 8.60
C ALA A 51 -13.39 97.56 9.60
N ARG A 52 -14.50 97.85 10.29
CA ARG A 52 -15.16 96.89 11.20
C ARG A 52 -15.73 95.67 10.48
N GLU A 53 -16.26 95.83 9.27
CA GLU A 53 -16.72 94.68 8.46
C GLU A 53 -15.55 93.86 7.91
N ALA A 54 -14.44 94.51 7.54
CA ALA A 54 -13.25 93.83 7.02
C ALA A 54 -12.39 93.16 8.11
N LEU A 55 -12.45 93.66 9.35
CA LEU A 55 -11.68 93.13 10.47
C LEU A 55 -12.47 92.04 11.20
N VAL A 56 -11.95 90.81 11.13
CA VAL A 56 -12.47 89.70 11.93
C VAL A 56 -12.17 89.97 13.41
N SER A 57 -13.18 89.82 14.27
CA SER A 57 -12.99 90.00 15.72
C SER A 57 -11.98 88.97 16.24
N LYS A 58 -11.12 89.40 17.17
CA LYS A 58 -10.21 88.50 17.91
C LYS A 58 -10.97 87.29 18.49
N SER A 59 -12.19 87.50 18.99
CA SER A 59 -13.02 86.42 19.55
C SER A 59 -13.46 85.39 18.51
N GLN A 60 -13.74 85.81 17.27
CA GLN A 60 -14.11 84.90 16.18
C GLN A 60 -12.91 84.04 15.78
N VAL A 61 -11.73 84.65 15.62
CA VAL A 61 -10.50 83.91 15.31
C VAL A 61 -10.16 82.91 16.40
N GLU A 62 -10.27 83.29 17.67
CA GLU A 62 -10.01 82.40 18.81
C GLU A 62 -11.00 81.24 18.88
N ASN A 63 -12.29 81.49 18.61
CA ASN A 63 -13.32 80.45 18.59
C ASN A 63 -13.10 79.44 17.45
N GLU A 64 -12.89 79.92 16.22
CA GLU A 64 -12.61 79.05 15.07
C GLU A 64 -11.31 78.26 15.27
N THR A 65 -10.28 78.87 15.85
CA THR A 65 -9.03 78.18 16.19
C THR A 65 -9.27 77.07 17.22
N TYR A 66 -10.13 77.31 18.20
CA TYR A 66 -10.50 76.29 19.19
C TYR A 66 -11.24 75.12 18.54
N LEU A 67 -12.25 75.39 17.72
CA LEU A 67 -13.01 74.36 16.99
C LEU A 67 -12.10 73.54 16.09
N PHE A 68 -11.19 74.19 15.36
CA PHE A 68 -10.22 73.50 14.51
C PHE A 68 -9.28 72.60 15.33
N ARG A 69 -8.77 73.09 16.47
CA ARG A 69 -7.93 72.28 17.36
C ARG A 69 -8.67 71.09 17.95
N ALA A 70 -9.95 71.27 18.31
CA ALA A 70 -10.80 70.19 18.80
C ALA A 70 -11.00 69.11 17.72
N ALA A 71 -11.35 69.51 16.49
CA ALA A 71 -11.49 68.59 15.37
C ALA A 71 -10.17 67.85 15.04
N CYS A 72 -9.03 68.54 15.09
CA CYS A 72 -7.72 67.91 14.91
C CYS A 72 -7.39 66.91 16.03
N ALA A 73 -7.75 67.23 17.27
CA ALA A 73 -7.56 66.31 18.39
C ALA A 73 -8.44 65.06 18.24
N GLU A 74 -9.70 65.23 17.86
CA GLU A 74 -10.63 64.14 17.59
C GLU A 74 -10.11 63.25 16.44
N LEU A 75 -9.76 63.83 15.29
CA LEU A 75 -9.18 63.10 14.17
C LEU A 75 -7.91 62.34 14.57
N LYS A 76 -7.03 62.95 15.36
CA LYS A 76 -5.82 62.28 15.86
C LYS A 76 -6.17 61.09 16.73
N THR A 77 -7.16 61.20 17.60
CA THR A 77 -7.61 60.07 18.44
C THR A 77 -8.23 58.97 17.60
N GLU A 78 -9.03 59.31 16.60
CA GLU A 78 -9.65 58.34 15.70
C GLU A 78 -8.58 57.58 14.88
N ILE A 79 -7.65 58.30 14.25
CA ILE A 79 -6.54 57.69 13.49
C ILE A 79 -5.70 56.79 14.38
N THR A 80 -5.37 57.25 15.59
CA THR A 80 -4.58 56.45 16.54
C THR A 80 -5.36 55.21 16.99
N GLY A 81 -6.67 55.33 17.20
CA GLY A 81 -7.56 54.22 17.52
C GLY A 81 -7.63 53.19 16.39
N ARG A 82 -7.92 53.65 15.16
CA ARG A 82 -7.95 52.80 13.96
C ARG A 82 -6.62 52.09 13.74
N ARG A 83 -5.50 52.80 13.84
CA ARG A 83 -4.16 52.20 13.70
C ARG A 83 -3.88 51.13 14.74
N ARG A 84 -4.27 51.35 16.00
CA ARG A 84 -4.11 50.32 17.05
C ARG A 84 -4.99 49.10 16.79
N ALA A 85 -6.23 49.31 16.36
CA ALA A 85 -7.14 48.22 16.01
C ALA A 85 -6.61 47.38 14.83
N GLU A 86 -6.10 48.02 13.78
CA GLU A 86 -5.47 47.32 12.65
C GLU A 86 -4.19 46.58 13.07
N GLN A 87 -3.36 47.18 13.94
CA GLN A 87 -2.17 46.52 14.47
C GLN A 87 -2.52 45.27 15.27
N GLU A 88 -3.56 45.33 16.09
CA GLU A 88 -4.00 44.17 16.86
C GLU A 88 -4.59 43.09 15.95
N LYS A 89 -5.40 43.48 14.96
CA LYS A 89 -5.90 42.56 13.93
C LYS A 89 -4.77 41.86 13.17
N MET A 90 -3.75 42.60 12.73
CA MET A 90 -2.58 42.01 12.07
C MET A 90 -1.81 41.06 13.00
N ARG A 91 -1.73 41.36 14.30
CA ARG A 91 -1.09 40.46 15.28
C ARG A 91 -1.87 39.17 15.46
N THR A 92 -3.20 39.24 15.55
CA THR A 92 -4.05 38.06 15.67
C THR A 92 -3.98 37.20 14.40
N GLU A 93 -4.06 37.82 13.22
CA GLU A 93 -3.95 37.12 11.93
C GLU A 93 -2.58 36.45 11.78
N ARG A 94 -1.50 37.16 12.11
CA ARG A 94 -0.16 36.57 12.10
C ARG A 94 -0.05 35.37 13.04
N THR A 95 -0.61 35.47 14.24
CA THR A 95 -0.56 34.37 15.24
C THR A 95 -1.35 33.17 14.75
N GLN A 96 -2.52 33.40 14.15
CA GLN A 96 -3.31 32.35 13.52
C GLN A 96 -2.56 31.68 12.37
N LEU A 97 -1.99 32.47 11.45
CA LEU A 97 -1.21 31.93 10.32
C LEU A 97 0.00 31.11 10.80
N GLN A 98 0.70 31.57 11.84
CA GLN A 98 1.80 30.79 12.43
C GLN A 98 1.31 29.44 12.95
N HIS A 99 0.20 29.41 13.66
CA HIS A 99 -0.40 28.17 14.17
C HIS A 99 -0.85 27.23 13.03
N GLU A 100 -1.45 27.76 11.96
CA GLU A 100 -1.82 26.98 10.78
C GLU A 100 -0.60 26.39 10.07
N VAL A 101 0.50 27.15 9.95
CA VAL A 101 1.77 26.67 9.40
C VAL A 101 2.36 25.55 10.27
N ASP A 102 2.33 25.69 11.59
CA ASP A 102 2.85 24.69 12.51
C ASP A 102 2.05 23.38 12.43
N ILE A 103 0.70 23.47 12.35
CA ILE A 103 -0.17 22.31 12.12
C ILE A 103 0.17 21.64 10.78
N LEU A 104 0.30 22.44 9.71
CA LEU A 104 0.58 21.91 8.38
C LEU A 104 1.94 21.19 8.34
N ASN A 105 2.95 21.76 9.00
CA ASN A 105 4.27 21.16 9.11
C ASN A 105 4.22 19.85 9.89
N GLN A 106 3.51 19.82 11.03
CA GLN A 106 3.31 18.58 11.79
C GLN A 106 2.61 17.51 10.95
N LYS A 107 1.52 17.87 10.25
CA LYS A 107 0.78 16.96 9.39
C LYS A 107 1.64 16.44 8.25
N LEU A 108 2.39 17.30 7.56
CA LEU A 108 3.29 16.92 6.48
C LEU A 108 4.37 15.95 6.97
N ASN A 109 4.98 16.23 8.13
CA ASN A 109 5.99 15.32 8.69
C ASN A 109 5.39 13.97 9.07
N GLN A 110 4.18 13.93 9.62
CA GLN A 110 3.47 12.69 9.92
C GLN A 110 3.14 11.90 8.65
N GLU A 111 2.59 12.56 7.62
CA GLU A 111 2.28 11.94 6.34
C GLU A 111 3.56 11.45 5.62
N SER A 112 4.65 12.22 5.68
CA SER A 112 5.93 11.82 5.11
C SER A 112 6.53 10.61 5.85
N ALA A 113 6.43 10.56 7.17
CA ALA A 113 6.88 9.42 7.96
C ALA A 113 6.01 8.17 7.67
N ALA A 114 4.69 8.34 7.66
CA ALA A 114 3.76 7.26 7.34
C ALA A 114 4.01 6.70 5.93
N MET A 115 4.18 7.56 4.93
CA MET A 115 4.49 7.15 3.56
C MET A 115 5.83 6.42 3.48
N LYS A 116 6.85 6.88 4.20
CA LYS A 116 8.15 6.21 4.25
C LYS A 116 8.05 4.81 4.86
N ASP A 117 7.27 4.66 5.93
CA ASP A 117 7.04 3.37 6.58
C ASP A 117 6.21 2.44 5.69
N GLU A 118 5.18 2.96 5.01
CA GLU A 118 4.39 2.22 4.03
C GLU A 118 5.25 1.75 2.85
N MET A 119 6.09 2.62 2.27
CA MET A 119 7.02 2.25 1.21
C MET A 119 8.01 1.18 1.67
N ARG A 120 8.50 1.29 2.90
CA ARG A 120 9.40 0.28 3.48
C ARG A 120 8.67 -1.05 3.66
N GLY A 121 7.44 -1.03 4.17
CA GLY A 121 6.58 -2.21 4.29
C GLY A 121 6.36 -2.89 2.95
N MET A 122 5.92 -2.13 1.93
CA MET A 122 5.72 -2.65 0.57
C MET A 122 7.01 -3.23 -0.03
N PHE A 123 8.15 -2.59 0.21
CA PHE A 123 9.44 -3.08 -0.26
C PHE A 123 9.85 -4.39 0.41
N ASP A 124 9.69 -4.48 1.74
CA ASP A 124 9.98 -5.68 2.51
C ASP A 124 9.03 -6.83 2.12
N ASP A 125 7.74 -6.55 1.94
CA ASP A 125 6.75 -7.51 1.44
C ASP A 125 7.13 -8.02 0.05
N ARG A 126 7.49 -7.13 -0.88
CA ARG A 126 7.91 -7.55 -2.22
C ARG A 126 9.19 -8.37 -2.19
N LYS A 127 10.15 -8.00 -1.34
CA LYS A 127 11.38 -8.76 -1.12
C LYS A 127 11.09 -10.16 -0.57
N MET A 128 10.17 -10.29 0.38
CA MET A 128 9.75 -11.60 0.90
C MET A 128 9.00 -12.42 -0.15
N ALA A 129 8.12 -11.80 -0.93
CA ALA A 129 7.43 -12.45 -2.03
C ALA A 129 8.42 -13.02 -3.06
N VAL A 130 9.40 -12.23 -3.49
CA VAL A 130 10.45 -12.68 -4.42
C VAL A 130 11.26 -13.83 -3.82
N ARG A 131 11.62 -13.76 -2.54
CA ARG A 131 12.35 -14.85 -1.88
C ARG A 131 11.52 -16.13 -1.78
N ASN A 132 10.22 -16.00 -1.55
CA ASN A 132 9.30 -17.13 -1.53
C ASN A 132 9.15 -17.75 -2.93
N GLU A 133 8.98 -16.93 -3.97
CA GLU A 133 8.96 -17.35 -5.38
C GLU A 133 10.26 -18.09 -5.75
N GLN A 134 11.42 -17.61 -5.30
CA GLN A 134 12.71 -18.28 -5.48
C GLN A 134 12.74 -19.65 -4.80
N ARG A 135 12.31 -19.75 -3.53
CA ARG A 135 12.24 -21.03 -2.80
C ARG A 135 11.31 -22.04 -3.47
N ILE A 136 10.15 -21.57 -3.95
CA ILE A 136 9.21 -22.41 -4.69
C ILE A 136 9.85 -22.92 -5.97
N THR A 137 10.55 -22.05 -6.70
CA THR A 137 11.26 -22.42 -7.94
C THR A 137 12.37 -23.42 -7.65
N GLU A 138 13.18 -23.20 -6.62
CA GLU A 138 14.23 -24.13 -6.19
C GLU A 138 13.65 -25.50 -5.79
N SER A 139 12.54 -25.52 -5.05
CA SER A 139 11.84 -26.77 -4.72
C SER A 139 11.33 -27.50 -5.96
N LYS A 140 10.79 -26.78 -6.95
CA LYS A 140 10.41 -27.37 -8.24
C LYS A 140 11.61 -27.97 -8.96
N VAL A 141 12.75 -27.27 -8.99
CA VAL A 141 13.99 -27.78 -9.59
C VAL A 141 14.46 -29.05 -8.89
N GLN A 142 14.46 -29.09 -7.56
CA GLN A 142 14.83 -30.29 -6.80
C GLN A 142 13.89 -31.47 -7.07
N ARG A 143 12.57 -31.24 -7.12
CA ARG A 143 11.60 -32.27 -7.47
C ARG A 143 11.81 -32.81 -8.87
N LEU A 144 12.04 -31.93 -9.85
CA LEU A 144 12.35 -32.32 -11.22
C LEU A 144 13.65 -33.13 -11.28
N ASN A 145 14.69 -32.70 -10.58
CA ASN A 145 15.95 -33.44 -10.51
C ASN A 145 15.78 -34.83 -9.90
N TYR A 146 15.01 -34.94 -8.80
CA TYR A 146 14.66 -36.22 -8.19
C TYR A 146 13.89 -37.11 -9.16
N GLN A 147 12.85 -36.56 -9.82
CA GLN A 147 12.06 -37.29 -10.80
C GLN A 147 12.93 -37.81 -11.95
N ILE A 148 13.75 -36.96 -12.57
CA ILE A 148 14.68 -37.35 -13.63
C ILE A 148 15.62 -38.46 -13.13
N THR A 149 16.17 -38.33 -11.92
CA THR A 149 17.09 -39.33 -11.35
C THR A 149 16.40 -40.67 -11.14
N VAL A 150 15.17 -40.66 -10.60
CA VAL A 150 14.38 -41.88 -10.39
C VAL A 150 13.96 -42.50 -11.72
N ASP A 151 13.48 -41.70 -12.66
CA ASP A 151 13.07 -42.16 -13.99
C ASP A 151 14.27 -42.78 -14.73
N LEU A 152 15.45 -42.14 -14.73
CA LEU A 152 16.67 -42.73 -15.29
C LEU A 152 17.10 -44.01 -14.58
N GLN A 153 17.01 -44.06 -13.24
CA GLN A 153 17.40 -45.25 -12.48
C GLN A 153 16.41 -46.39 -12.68
N ALA A 154 15.12 -46.09 -12.78
CA ALA A 154 14.06 -47.06 -13.05
C ALA A 154 14.16 -47.59 -14.48
N ASP A 155 14.36 -46.72 -15.47
CA ASP A 155 14.56 -47.11 -16.86
C ASP A 155 15.82 -47.96 -17.01
N ALA A 156 16.95 -47.55 -16.43
CA ALA A 156 18.19 -48.32 -16.48
C ALA A 156 18.06 -49.68 -15.75
N LYS A 157 17.36 -49.74 -14.61
CA LYS A 157 17.10 -51.01 -13.91
C LYS A 157 16.14 -51.91 -14.70
N SER A 158 15.08 -51.36 -15.27
CA SER A 158 14.09 -52.07 -16.09
C SER A 158 14.72 -52.67 -17.35
N GLU A 159 15.56 -51.90 -18.05
CA GLU A 159 16.31 -52.42 -19.21
C GLU A 159 17.26 -53.56 -18.81
N VAL A 160 17.96 -53.43 -17.67
CA VAL A 160 18.86 -54.48 -17.16
C VAL A 160 18.08 -55.72 -16.71
N GLU A 161 16.94 -55.56 -16.04
CA GLU A 161 16.09 -56.67 -15.62
C GLU A 161 15.43 -57.36 -16.82
N GLY A 162 14.99 -56.60 -17.83
CA GLY A 162 14.50 -57.11 -19.10
C GLY A 162 15.57 -57.92 -19.84
N LEU A 163 16.80 -57.40 -19.92
CA LEU A 163 17.95 -58.12 -20.48
C LEU A 163 18.25 -59.40 -19.70
N ARG A 164 18.25 -59.35 -18.36
CA ARG A 164 18.43 -60.52 -17.51
C ARG A 164 17.36 -61.57 -17.75
N TRP A 165 16.09 -61.17 -17.84
CA TRP A 165 14.97 -62.07 -18.08
C TRP A 165 15.05 -62.75 -19.45
N VAL A 166 15.42 -61.99 -20.50
CA VAL A 166 15.61 -62.54 -21.84
C VAL A 166 16.82 -63.49 -21.87
N MET A 167 17.91 -63.13 -21.21
CA MET A 167 19.13 -63.94 -21.16
C MET A 167 18.88 -65.28 -20.46
N THR A 168 18.25 -65.29 -19.28
CA THR A 168 17.93 -66.53 -18.55
C THR A 168 16.99 -67.41 -19.36
N ARG A 169 15.95 -66.85 -19.97
CA ARG A 169 15.04 -67.60 -20.85
C ARG A 169 15.77 -68.24 -22.03
N ARG A 170 16.65 -67.50 -22.70
CA ARG A 170 17.46 -68.03 -23.82
C ARG A 170 18.39 -69.17 -23.36
N VAL A 171 19.03 -69.03 -22.19
CA VAL A 171 19.90 -70.07 -21.62
C VAL A 171 19.10 -71.33 -21.27
N ILE A 172 17.93 -71.20 -20.65
CA ILE A 172 17.07 -72.35 -20.31
C ILE A 172 16.63 -73.09 -21.57
N ILE A 173 16.20 -72.37 -22.62
CA ILE A 173 15.83 -72.98 -23.90
C ILE A 173 17.02 -73.71 -24.51
N ALA A 174 18.21 -73.08 -24.54
CA ALA A 174 19.42 -73.71 -25.07
C ALA A 174 19.78 -75.00 -24.32
N LEU A 175 19.76 -74.98 -22.98
CA LEU A 175 19.99 -76.18 -22.17
C LEU A 175 18.92 -77.26 -22.42
N GLY A 176 17.65 -76.87 -22.52
CA GLY A 176 16.56 -77.77 -22.87
C GLY A 176 16.76 -78.43 -24.24
N THR A 177 17.17 -77.65 -25.25
CA THR A 177 17.47 -78.19 -26.59
C THR A 177 18.63 -79.19 -26.56
N VAL A 178 19.68 -78.91 -25.78
CA VAL A 178 20.81 -79.86 -25.61
C VAL A 178 20.33 -81.15 -24.95
N ILE A 179 19.53 -81.07 -23.88
CA ILE A 179 18.98 -82.26 -23.21
C ILE A 179 18.11 -83.08 -24.17
N VAL A 180 17.22 -82.43 -24.93
CA VAL A 180 16.38 -83.09 -25.93
C VAL A 180 17.22 -83.69 -27.05
N MET A 181 18.28 -83.03 -27.50
CA MET A 181 19.19 -83.54 -28.54
C MET A 181 19.96 -84.77 -28.05
N VAL A 182 20.44 -84.77 -26.80
CA VAL A 182 21.11 -85.92 -26.18
C VAL A 182 20.14 -87.08 -25.99
N LEU A 183 18.97 -86.86 -25.36
CA LEU A 183 17.96 -87.91 -25.18
C LEU A 183 17.40 -88.41 -26.52
N GLY A 184 17.23 -87.53 -27.50
CA GLY A 184 16.81 -87.86 -28.86
C GLY A 184 17.84 -88.73 -29.57
N SER A 185 19.12 -88.37 -29.52
CA SER A 185 20.20 -89.19 -30.09
C SER A 185 20.28 -90.57 -29.42
N LEU A 186 20.11 -90.65 -28.10
CA LEU A 186 20.05 -91.90 -27.35
C LEU A 186 18.81 -92.73 -27.68
N LYS A 187 17.64 -92.11 -27.86
CA LYS A 187 16.41 -92.82 -28.26
C LYS A 187 16.47 -93.32 -29.69
N LEU A 188 17.03 -92.55 -30.62
CA LEU A 188 17.25 -93.00 -31.99
C LEU A 188 18.25 -94.15 -32.04
N TYR A 189 19.35 -94.05 -31.28
CA TYR A 189 20.31 -95.15 -31.14
C TYR A 189 19.67 -96.38 -30.48
N SER A 190 18.90 -96.19 -29.40
CA SER A 190 18.21 -97.28 -28.71
C SER A 190 17.13 -97.91 -29.56
N ASN A 191 16.37 -97.17 -30.37
CA ASN A 191 15.39 -97.75 -31.29
C ASN A 191 16.10 -98.55 -32.39
N ALA A 192 17.19 -98.04 -32.96
CA ALA A 192 17.99 -98.78 -33.94
C ALA A 192 18.59 -100.07 -33.34
N VAL A 193 19.02 -100.05 -32.07
CA VAL A 193 19.51 -101.24 -31.35
C VAL A 193 18.36 -102.19 -30.98
N HIS A 194 17.17 -101.68 -30.65
CA HIS A 194 16.02 -102.53 -30.31
C HIS A 194 15.45 -103.22 -31.56
N GLU A 195 15.54 -102.58 -32.73
CA GLU A 195 15.27 -103.21 -34.04
C GLU A 195 16.27 -104.35 -34.32
N GLN A 196 17.55 -104.17 -33.99
CA GLN A 196 18.56 -105.24 -34.06
C GLN A 196 18.32 -106.37 -33.04
N GLU A 197 17.83 -106.06 -31.83
CA GLU A 197 17.49 -107.07 -30.82
C GLU A 197 16.23 -107.87 -31.19
N LEU A 198 15.22 -107.23 -31.79
CA LEU A 198 14.02 -107.89 -32.27
C LEU A 198 14.36 -108.86 -33.42
N ASP A 199 15.25 -108.48 -34.32
CA ASP A 199 15.77 -109.38 -35.36
C ASP A 199 16.64 -110.51 -34.80
N ARG A 200 17.41 -110.25 -33.74
CA ARG A 200 18.22 -111.27 -33.06
C ARG A 200 17.36 -112.26 -32.27
N LYS A 201 16.27 -111.80 -31.63
CA LYS A 201 15.27 -112.65 -30.94
C LYS A 201 14.44 -113.49 -31.92
N ARG A 202 14.10 -112.96 -33.10
CA ARG A 202 13.48 -113.74 -34.18
C ARG A 202 14.40 -114.86 -34.69
N LYS A 203 15.71 -114.61 -34.78
CA LYS A 203 16.69 -115.64 -35.19
C LYS A 203 16.98 -116.69 -34.13
N LEU A 204 16.78 -116.39 -32.85
CA LEU A 204 16.98 -117.34 -31.75
C LEU A 204 15.75 -118.23 -31.46
N ASN A 205 14.55 -117.83 -31.87
CA ASN A 205 13.32 -118.64 -31.74
C ASN A 205 13.15 -119.75 -32.81
N MET A 206 14.10 -119.94 -33.74
CA MET A 206 14.11 -121.05 -34.72
C MET A 206 15.03 -122.22 -34.36
N ARG A 207 15.71 -122.21 -33.19
CA ARG A 207 16.61 -123.30 -32.76
C ARG A 207 16.18 -123.79 -31.37
N SER A 208 15.58 -124.98 -31.33
CA SER A 208 15.12 -125.77 -30.17
C SER A 208 14.00 -125.13 -29.31
N GLY A 209 12.79 -125.68 -29.13
CA GLY A 209 12.29 -127.03 -29.38
C GLY A 209 12.18 -127.86 -28.08
N SER A 210 11.18 -127.52 -27.24
CA SER A 210 10.30 -128.37 -26.37
C SER A 210 10.95 -129.37 -25.37
N THR A 211 10.52 -129.59 -24.11
CA THR A 211 9.17 -129.95 -23.58
C THR A 211 9.26 -129.95 -22.03
N GLN A 212 8.49 -129.19 -21.23
CA GLN A 212 7.10 -129.39 -20.75
C GLN A 212 6.89 -130.54 -19.73
N THR A 213 6.32 -130.24 -18.54
CA THR A 213 5.08 -130.81 -17.91
C THR A 213 5.03 -130.38 -16.43
N GLU A 214 4.14 -129.46 -16.01
CA GLU A 214 2.72 -129.60 -15.59
C GLU A 214 2.57 -129.91 -14.08
N GLY A 215 1.68 -129.30 -13.29
CA GLY A 215 0.60 -128.31 -13.48
C GLY A 215 0.18 -127.83 -12.08
N ARG A 216 -0.85 -127.00 -11.84
CA ARG A 216 -2.05 -126.71 -12.64
C ARG A 216 -2.84 -125.60 -11.91
N GLY A 217 -3.23 -124.56 -12.66
CA GLY A 217 -4.45 -123.75 -12.50
C GLY A 217 -4.58 -122.85 -11.26
N SER A 218 -5.29 -121.72 -11.29
CA SER A 218 -6.16 -121.13 -12.30
C SER A 218 -6.62 -119.76 -11.80
N GLY A 219 -6.69 -118.76 -12.70
CA GLY A 219 -7.59 -117.60 -12.69
C GLY A 219 -7.42 -116.60 -11.54
N GLY A 220 -7.22 -115.31 -11.77
CA GLY A 220 -7.84 -114.49 -12.81
C GLY A 220 -9.05 -113.77 -12.21
N ASP A 221 -9.14 -112.48 -12.50
CA ASP A 221 -10.21 -111.55 -12.10
C ASP A 221 -10.20 -111.17 -10.61
N GLY A 222 -10.45 -109.94 -10.21
CA GLY A 222 -11.21 -108.87 -10.84
C GLY A 222 -11.88 -108.10 -9.70
N GLY A 223 -12.18 -106.82 -9.93
CA GLY A 223 -12.93 -106.00 -8.98
C GLY A 223 -12.05 -105.45 -7.85
N GLY A 224 -11.94 -104.14 -7.67
CA GLY A 224 -13.06 -103.22 -7.68
C GLY A 224 -13.57 -103.09 -6.26
N PHE A 225 -13.41 -101.88 -5.73
CA PHE A 225 -14.23 -101.18 -4.74
C PHE A 225 -13.29 -100.23 -3.97
N ARG A 226 -13.43 -98.92 -4.22
CA ARG A 226 -14.31 -98.00 -3.46
C ARG A 226 -13.74 -97.81 -2.06
N ASN A 227 -13.73 -96.62 -1.50
CA ASN A 227 -14.14 -95.28 -1.90
C ASN A 227 -13.47 -94.44 -0.79
N ASP A 228 -12.94 -93.26 -1.05
CA ASP A 228 -13.76 -92.03 -1.04
C ASP A 228 -14.64 -92.02 0.23
N GLN A 229 -14.38 -91.16 1.20
CA GLN A 229 -14.59 -89.73 1.03
C GLN A 229 -13.77 -89.05 2.14
N GLY A 230 -12.89 -88.10 1.88
CA GLY A 230 -12.99 -87.14 0.80
C GLY A 230 -13.91 -86.00 1.24
N MET A 231 -13.29 -84.83 1.30
CA MET A 231 -13.92 -83.53 1.12
C MET A 231 -14.73 -83.03 2.33
N ARG A 232 -14.75 -81.74 2.62
CA ARG A 232 -14.43 -80.54 1.85
C ARG A 232 -14.50 -79.41 2.88
N GLY A 233 -13.78 -78.33 2.66
CA GLY A 233 -14.01 -77.15 3.49
C GLY A 233 -12.93 -76.11 3.31
N ASN A 234 -12.81 -75.63 2.08
CA ASN A 234 -12.36 -74.27 1.82
C ASN A 234 -13.22 -73.33 2.67
N ASP A 235 -12.61 -72.44 3.45
CA ASP A 235 -12.84 -71.00 3.37
C ASP A 235 -12.38 -70.28 4.65
N ILE A 236 -11.61 -69.22 4.39
CA ILE A 236 -11.68 -67.91 5.05
C ILE A 236 -11.34 -67.88 6.54
N LEU A 237 -10.25 -67.20 6.89
CA LEU A 237 -10.39 -65.95 7.65
C LEU A 237 -9.12 -65.10 7.55
N VAL A 238 -9.27 -64.01 6.81
CA VAL A 238 -8.64 -62.73 7.07
C VAL A 238 -8.80 -62.41 8.56
N LYS A 239 -7.71 -62.07 9.24
CA LYS A 239 -7.78 -61.29 10.47
C LYS A 239 -6.89 -60.06 10.32
N GLU A 240 -7.59 -59.00 9.94
CA GLU A 240 -7.23 -57.61 10.02
C GLU A 240 -7.16 -57.17 11.49
N GLY A 241 -6.30 -56.19 11.75
CA GLY A 241 -6.41 -55.29 12.90
C GLY A 241 -5.37 -55.49 13.99
N ASP A 242 -4.26 -54.75 13.90
CA ASP A 242 -3.77 -54.00 15.05
C ASP A 242 -2.96 -52.76 14.60
N ASN A 243 -3.29 -51.64 15.24
CA ASN A 243 -2.60 -50.34 15.34
C ASN A 243 -2.94 -49.21 14.35
N PRO A 244 -3.89 -48.32 14.73
CA PRO A 244 -3.85 -46.92 14.32
C PRO A 244 -2.81 -46.14 15.14
N ALA A 245 -1.76 -45.67 14.47
CA ALA A 245 -0.89 -44.64 15.03
C ALA A 245 -1.62 -43.29 15.01
N TYR A 246 -2.03 -42.83 16.19
CA TYR A 246 -2.39 -41.44 16.44
C TYR A 246 -1.17 -40.54 16.23
N ILE A 247 -1.27 -39.57 15.32
CA ILE A 247 -0.40 -38.39 15.31
C ILE A 247 -1.18 -37.28 16.00
N SER A 248 -0.67 -36.91 17.17
CA SER A 248 -1.08 -35.77 17.97
C SER A 248 -0.74 -34.48 17.24
N LEU A 249 -1.73 -33.61 17.05
CA LEU A 249 -1.52 -32.18 16.83
C LEU A 249 -1.14 -31.55 18.17
N GLY A 250 0.07 -31.00 18.21
CA GLY A 250 0.61 -30.10 19.23
C GLY A 250 1.57 -29.16 18.54
#